data_AF-A0A5C4LKC7-F1
#
_entry.id   AF-A0A5C4LKC7-F1
#
_cell.length_a   1.000
_cell.length_b   1.000
_cell.length_c   1.000
_cell.angle_alpha   90.00
_cell.angle_beta   90.00
_cell.angle_gamma   90.00
#
_symmetry.space_group_name_H-M   'P 1'
#
loop_
_entity.id
_entity.type
_entity.pdbx_description
1 polymer ?
#
loop_
_entity_poly.entity_id
_entity_poly.type
_entity_poly.pdbx_seq_one_letter_code
_entity_poly.pdbx_strand_id
1 'polypeptide(L)'
;MSSVSTRWSIIDSATAVHRVECQSLAQDADDGPADAALNGLDDQVVGYGLEARRAYDELKRTIGQVAGLLILAQAGGRRDAFDLPALRRAEAVQEEALDRVRRLAAPARLAAHRQRMLRAAELAGRALRALGDVAIVAGEIDLTQASNDLTRAYAVLQSTSESVFGMTMVDFRHACCTCGAMKR
;
A
#
# COMPACT_ATOMS: atom_id res chain seq x y z
N MET A 1 -50.85 -20.72 15.70
CA MET A 1 -49.74 -21.32 16.48
C MET A 1 -48.67 -21.68 15.45
N SER A 2 -47.82 -20.70 15.10
CA SER A 2 -46.41 -20.56 15.55
C SER A 2 -45.49 -21.49 14.73
N SER A 3 -44.80 -20.97 13.71
CA SER A 3 -43.35 -20.64 13.68
C SER A 3 -42.46 -21.82 14.12
N VAL A 4 -41.39 -22.18 13.41
CA VAL A 4 -40.17 -21.37 13.22
C VAL A 4 -39.43 -21.84 11.95
N SER A 5 -39.12 -20.85 11.11
CA SER A 5 -38.07 -20.92 10.08
C SER A 5 -36.71 -20.79 10.76
N THR A 6 -35.89 -21.83 10.72
CA THR A 6 -34.51 -21.76 11.22
C THR A 6 -33.58 -21.47 10.05
N ARG A 7 -33.26 -20.17 9.93
CA ARG A 7 -32.15 -19.60 9.16
C ARG A 7 -30.87 -20.41 9.37
N TRP A 8 -30.29 -20.93 8.29
CA TRP A 8 -28.87 -21.29 8.27
C TRP A 8 -28.07 -19.99 8.17
N SER A 9 -27.19 -19.77 9.16
CA SER A 9 -26.27 -18.64 9.23
C SER A 9 -25.27 -18.70 8.06
N ILE A 10 -25.16 -17.61 7.30
CA ILE A 10 -24.16 -17.43 6.21
C ILE A 10 -22.79 -16.98 6.76
N ILE A 11 -22.64 -16.82 8.08
CA ILE A 11 -21.41 -16.27 8.68
C ILE A 11 -20.49 -17.40 9.20
N ASP A 12 -20.17 -18.40 8.38
CA ASP A 12 -19.20 -19.42 8.82
C ASP A 12 -18.34 -20.03 7.71
N SER A 13 -18.05 -19.25 6.67
CA SER A 13 -17.03 -19.64 5.70
C SER A 13 -16.30 -18.42 5.15
N ALA A 14 -15.10 -18.21 5.70
CA ALA A 14 -13.88 -17.73 5.03
C ALA A 14 -13.10 -16.78 5.94
N THR A 15 -12.51 -17.33 6.99
CA THR A 15 -11.25 -16.80 7.53
C THR A 15 -10.41 -18.00 7.92
N ALA A 16 -9.76 -18.61 6.92
CA ALA A 16 -8.59 -19.44 7.16
C ALA A 16 -7.45 -18.51 7.59
N VAL A 17 -7.55 -17.97 8.81
CA VAL A 17 -6.45 -17.27 9.46
C VAL A 17 -5.48 -18.37 9.88
N HIS A 18 -4.33 -18.43 9.20
CA HIS A 18 -3.29 -19.38 9.52
C HIS A 18 -2.91 -19.23 11.01
N ARG A 19 -2.84 -20.35 11.74
CA ARG A 19 -2.28 -20.35 13.10
C ARG A 19 -0.80 -19.99 13.03
N VAL A 20 -0.30 -19.34 14.08
CA VAL A 20 1.11 -18.91 14.24
C VAL A 20 2.11 -20.07 14.08
N GLU A 21 1.64 -21.31 14.21
CA GLU A 21 2.42 -22.55 14.09
C GLU A 21 2.29 -23.21 12.70
N CYS A 22 1.75 -22.52 11.69
CA CYS A 22 1.58 -23.09 10.35
C CYS A 22 2.95 -23.37 9.71
N GLN A 23 3.27 -24.65 9.52
CA GLN A 23 4.54 -25.14 8.96
C GLN A 23 4.83 -24.63 7.53
N SER A 24 3.85 -24.04 6.83
CA SER A 24 4.08 -23.38 5.53
C SER A 24 4.82 -22.05 5.65
N LEU A 25 4.95 -21.46 6.85
CA LEU A 25 5.81 -20.30 7.11
C LEU A 25 7.23 -20.71 7.56
N ALA A 26 7.44 -21.98 7.90
CA ALA A 26 8.74 -22.50 8.35
C ALA A 26 9.61 -23.01 7.19
N GLN A 27 9.05 -23.12 5.98
CA GLN A 27 9.81 -23.41 4.77
C GLN A 27 10.02 -22.10 4.01
N ASP A 28 11.20 -21.53 4.24
CA ASP A 28 12.10 -20.94 3.23
C ASP A 28 13.05 -19.96 3.96
N ALA A 29 13.92 -20.52 4.81
CA ALA A 29 15.29 -20.00 4.88
C ALA A 29 16.07 -20.65 3.72
N ASP A 30 15.55 -20.48 2.50
CA ASP A 30 16.36 -20.63 1.31
C ASP A 30 17.23 -19.37 1.28
N ASP A 31 18.53 -19.52 1.50
CA ASP A 31 19.54 -18.52 1.18
C ASP A 31 19.58 -18.34 -0.35
N GLY A 32 18.45 -17.92 -0.91
CA GLY A 32 18.10 -17.98 -2.32
C GLY A 32 18.79 -16.90 -3.15
N PRO A 33 18.52 -16.86 -4.47
CA PRO A 33 19.28 -16.18 -5.53
C PRO A 33 19.49 -14.65 -5.39
N ALA A 34 18.96 -14.02 -4.34
CA ALA A 34 19.14 -12.60 -4.05
C ALA A 34 20.59 -12.25 -3.74
N ASP A 35 21.30 -13.04 -2.93
CA ASP A 35 22.72 -12.78 -2.63
C ASP A 35 23.59 -12.92 -3.88
N ALA A 36 23.31 -13.91 -4.74
CA ALA A 36 23.99 -14.07 -6.02
C ALA A 36 23.71 -12.89 -6.99
N ALA A 37 22.50 -12.33 -6.97
CA ALA A 37 22.13 -11.18 -7.81
C ALA A 37 22.78 -9.86 -7.35
N LEU A 38 23.09 -9.74 -6.06
CA LEU A 38 23.78 -8.57 -5.50
C LEU A 38 25.30 -8.62 -5.73
N ASN A 39 25.90 -9.80 -5.82
CA ASN A 39 27.35 -10.03 -5.95
C ASN A 39 28.01 -9.42 -7.21
N GLY A 40 27.23 -8.92 -8.18
CA GLY A 40 27.73 -8.24 -9.38
C GLY A 40 27.53 -6.72 -9.40
N LEU A 41 26.95 -6.15 -8.34
CA LEU A 41 26.65 -4.73 -8.24
C LEU A 41 27.73 -3.97 -7.48
N ASP A 42 27.92 -2.71 -7.87
CA ASP A 42 28.76 -1.76 -7.14
C ASP A 42 28.20 -1.52 -5.73
N ASP A 43 29.07 -1.49 -4.71
CA ASP A 43 28.74 -1.23 -3.30
C ASP A 43 27.85 0.00 -3.12
N GLN A 44 28.05 1.06 -3.91
CA GLN A 44 27.21 2.26 -3.84
C GLN A 44 25.76 2.00 -4.29
N VAL A 45 25.57 1.10 -5.25
CA VAL A 45 24.24 0.68 -5.74
C VAL A 45 23.59 -0.25 -4.73
N VAL A 46 24.36 -1.19 -4.17
CA VAL A 46 23.87 -2.09 -3.13
C VAL A 46 23.41 -1.30 -1.90
N GLY A 47 24.26 -0.40 -1.40
CA GLY A 47 23.94 0.46 -0.25
C GLY A 47 22.72 1.34 -0.49
N TYR A 48 22.61 1.96 -1.68
CA TYR A 48 21.42 2.71 -2.05
C TYR A 48 20.17 1.82 -2.12
N GLY A 49 20.25 0.65 -2.78
CA GLY A 49 19.11 -0.23 -2.99
C GLY A 49 18.54 -0.77 -1.68
N LEU A 50 19.39 -1.12 -0.71
CA LEU A 50 18.97 -1.55 0.62
C LEU A 50 18.23 -0.46 1.40
N GLU A 51 18.71 0.78 1.37
CA GLU A 51 18.01 1.90 2.03
C GLU A 51 16.75 2.33 1.26
N ALA A 52 16.81 2.32 -0.06
CA ALA A 52 15.66 2.60 -0.91
C ALA A 52 14.54 1.58 -0.71
N ARG A 53 14.85 0.31 -0.46
CA ARG A 53 13.85 -0.72 -0.13
C ARG A 53 13.02 -0.35 1.10
N ARG A 54 13.68 0.12 2.17
CA ARG A 54 12.99 0.54 3.40
C ARG A 54 12.03 1.70 3.13
N ALA A 55 12.49 2.70 2.37
CA ALA A 55 11.65 3.83 1.98
C ALA A 55 10.50 3.41 1.05
N TYR A 56 10.76 2.47 0.14
CA TYR A 56 9.76 1.90 -0.75
C TYR A 56 8.64 1.19 0.03
N ASP A 57 8.99 0.35 1.00
CA ASP A 57 8.04 -0.39 1.83
C ASP A 57 7.17 0.56 2.69
N GLU A 58 7.78 1.63 3.22
CA GLU A 58 7.04 2.68 3.93
C GLU A 58 6.08 3.45 3.00
N LEU A 59 6.50 3.79 1.78
CA LEU A 59 5.62 4.42 0.80
C LEU A 59 4.47 3.48 0.40
N LYS A 60 4.74 2.20 0.19
CA LYS A 60 3.72 1.18 -0.11
C LYS A 60 2.69 1.11 1.00
N ARG A 61 3.12 1.08 2.27
CA ARG A 61 2.22 1.11 3.44
C ARG A 61 1.41 2.40 3.49
N THR A 62 2.04 3.55 3.24
CA THR A 62 1.40 4.87 3.26
C THR A 62 0.31 4.96 2.19
N ILE A 63 0.61 4.56 0.94
CA ILE A 63 -0.36 4.53 -0.15
C ILE A 63 -1.55 3.62 0.22
N GLY A 64 -1.30 2.45 0.82
CA GLY A 64 -2.36 1.57 1.31
C GLY A 64 -3.24 2.19 2.39
N GLN A 65 -2.65 2.90 3.35
CA GLN A 65 -3.38 3.62 4.40
C GLN A 65 -4.26 4.73 3.81
N VAL A 66 -3.72 5.54 2.89
CA VAL A 66 -4.48 6.59 2.20
C VAL A 66 -5.61 5.99 1.35
N ALA A 67 -5.37 4.85 0.70
CA ALA A 67 -6.41 4.13 -0.04
C ALA A 67 -7.57 3.70 0.86
N GLY A 68 -7.25 3.10 2.01
CA GLY A 68 -8.26 2.69 3.00
C GLY A 68 -9.09 3.87 3.49
N LEU A 69 -8.45 5.00 3.76
CA LEU A 69 -9.13 6.24 4.15
C LEU A 69 -10.05 6.77 3.03
N LEU A 70 -9.60 6.80 1.77
CA LEU A 70 -10.46 7.20 0.64
C LEU A 70 -11.68 6.31 0.48
N ILE A 71 -11.51 4.98 0.62
CA ILE A 71 -12.63 4.03 0.55
C ILE A 71 -13.62 4.29 1.68
N LEU A 72 -13.14 4.53 2.91
CA LEU A 72 -13.99 4.85 4.05
C LEU A 72 -14.75 6.17 3.86
N ALA A 73 -14.15 7.20 3.26
CA ALA A 73 -14.86 8.42 2.86
C ALA A 73 -16.05 8.10 1.96
N GLN A 74 -15.76 7.38 0.88
CA GLN A 74 -16.70 7.15 -0.21
C GLN A 74 -17.85 6.25 0.25
N ALA A 75 -17.54 5.21 1.05
CA ALA A 75 -18.53 4.28 1.58
C ALA A 75 -19.35 4.88 2.73
N GLY A 76 -18.71 5.68 3.60
CA GLY A 76 -19.34 6.21 4.80
C GLY A 76 -20.34 7.32 4.51
N GLY A 77 -20.14 8.11 3.45
CA GLY A 77 -20.97 9.27 3.10
C GLY A 77 -21.11 10.32 4.21
N ARG A 78 -20.39 10.14 5.33
CA ARG A 78 -20.50 10.89 6.57
C ARG A 78 -19.08 11.14 7.09
N ARG A 79 -18.81 12.40 7.43
CA ARG A 79 -17.54 12.91 7.97
C ARG A 79 -17.09 12.14 9.21
N ASP A 80 -18.06 11.66 9.98
CA ASP A 80 -17.88 10.96 11.25
C ASP A 80 -17.15 9.62 11.08
N ALA A 81 -17.09 9.07 9.85
CA ALA A 81 -16.29 7.88 9.55
C ALA A 81 -14.78 8.18 9.55
N PHE A 82 -14.38 9.45 9.45
CA PHE A 82 -13.01 9.89 9.68
C PHE A 82 -12.82 10.31 11.12
N ASP A 83 -12.31 9.38 11.92
CA ASP A 83 -11.75 9.78 13.20
C ASP A 83 -10.50 10.63 12.92
N LEU A 84 -10.51 11.91 13.34
CA LEU A 84 -9.38 12.85 13.21
C LEU A 84 -8.01 12.25 13.65
N PRO A 85 -7.91 11.41 14.69
CA PRO A 85 -6.72 10.61 15.01
C PRO A 85 -6.20 9.72 13.87
N ALA A 86 -7.06 9.07 13.09
CA ALA A 86 -6.64 8.21 11.98
C ALA A 86 -6.00 9.03 10.85
N LEU A 87 -6.59 10.18 10.54
CA LEU A 87 -6.03 11.13 9.58
C LEU A 87 -4.66 11.67 10.06
N ARG A 88 -4.57 12.14 11.31
CA ARG A 88 -3.30 12.61 11.89
C ARG A 88 -2.22 11.54 11.90
N ARG A 89 -2.59 10.29 12.16
CA ARG A 89 -1.64 9.17 12.10
C ARG A 89 -1.14 8.96 10.66
N ALA A 90 -2.03 9.01 9.67
CA ALA A 90 -1.63 8.90 8.27
C ALA A 90 -0.73 10.07 7.85
N GLU A 91 -0.97 11.28 8.36
CA GLU A 91 -0.13 12.46 8.09
C GLU A 91 1.29 12.26 8.63
N ALA A 92 1.42 11.81 9.88
CA ALA A 92 2.72 11.52 10.48
C ALA A 92 3.48 10.44 9.70
N VAL A 93 2.81 9.34 9.35
CA VAL A 93 3.43 8.26 8.55
C VAL A 93 3.86 8.75 7.17
N GLN A 94 3.05 9.61 6.54
CA GLN A 94 3.36 10.21 5.25
C GLN A 94 4.55 11.18 5.31
N GLU A 95 4.66 11.96 6.39
CA GLU A 95 5.80 12.85 6.61
C GLU A 95 7.09 12.04 6.81
N GLU A 96 7.05 11.02 7.67
CA GLU A 96 8.18 10.11 7.89
C GLU A 96 8.65 9.43 6.60
N ALA A 97 7.71 8.90 5.80
CA ALA A 97 8.03 8.23 4.54
C ALA A 97 8.66 9.21 3.53
N LEU A 98 8.11 10.42 3.40
CA LEU A 98 8.67 11.46 2.53
C LEU A 98 10.08 11.87 2.96
N ASP A 99 10.28 12.06 4.26
CA ASP A 99 11.57 12.40 4.83
C ASP A 99 12.62 11.30 4.63
N ARG A 100 12.22 10.04 4.75
CA ARG A 100 13.13 8.92 4.47
C ARG A 100 13.60 8.95 3.01
N VAL A 101 12.69 9.15 2.06
CA VAL A 101 13.07 9.25 0.64
C VAL A 101 13.98 10.47 0.39
N ARG A 102 13.70 11.60 1.03
CA ARG A 102 14.56 12.80 0.93
C ARG A 102 15.99 12.53 1.40
N ARG A 103 16.16 11.73 2.45
CA ARG A 103 17.47 11.38 3.02
C ARG A 103 18.23 10.33 2.23
N LEU A 104 17.61 9.66 1.24
CA LEU A 104 18.32 8.72 0.38
C LEU A 104 19.45 9.41 -0.37
N ALA A 105 20.68 8.94 -0.13
CA ALA A 105 21.86 9.36 -0.87
C ALA A 105 21.94 8.57 -2.18
N ALA A 106 21.28 9.10 -3.23
CA ALA A 106 21.29 8.46 -4.55
C ALA A 106 22.59 8.79 -5.31
N PRO A 107 23.35 7.77 -5.77
CA PRO A 107 24.38 7.97 -6.78
C PRO A 107 23.78 8.65 -8.02
N ALA A 108 24.59 9.40 -8.79
CA ALA A 108 24.10 10.18 -9.94
C ALA A 108 23.24 9.34 -10.92
N ARG A 109 23.66 8.10 -11.21
CA ARG A 109 22.93 7.17 -12.09
C ARG A 109 21.57 6.70 -11.54
N LEU A 110 21.33 6.83 -10.23
CA LEU A 110 20.07 6.46 -9.55
C LEU A 110 19.23 7.68 -9.12
N ALA A 111 19.66 8.90 -9.47
CA ALA A 111 18.91 10.11 -9.14
C ALA A 111 17.47 10.05 -9.66
N ALA A 112 17.27 9.56 -10.89
CA ALA A 112 15.94 9.41 -11.50
C ALA A 112 15.04 8.42 -10.73
N HIS A 113 15.61 7.36 -10.15
CA HIS A 113 14.86 6.43 -9.29
C HIS A 113 14.36 7.14 -8.03
N ARG A 114 15.26 7.83 -7.31
CA ARG A 114 14.90 8.62 -6.11
C ARG A 114 13.84 9.67 -6.42
N GLN A 115 13.96 10.38 -7.55
CA GLN A 115 12.98 11.39 -7.96
C GLN A 115 11.59 10.78 -8.20
N ARG A 116 11.51 9.58 -8.78
CA ARG A 116 10.22 8.88 -8.93
C ARG A 116 9.63 8.47 -7.57
N MET A 117 10.44 7.99 -6.64
CA MET A 117 9.96 7.71 -5.27
C MET A 117 9.45 8.96 -4.56
N LEU A 118 10.17 10.08 -4.66
CA LEU A 118 9.72 11.38 -4.13
C LEU A 118 8.39 11.78 -4.76
N ARG A 119 8.26 11.61 -6.07
CA ARG A 119 7.04 11.94 -6.78
C ARG A 119 5.84 11.11 -6.30
N ALA A 120 6.03 9.81 -6.06
CA ALA A 120 5.00 8.95 -5.47
C ALA A 120 4.59 9.44 -4.07
N ALA A 121 5.57 9.78 -3.22
CA ALA A 121 5.33 10.33 -1.89
C ALA A 121 4.52 11.63 -1.93
N GLU A 122 4.88 12.56 -2.83
CA GLU A 122 4.15 13.83 -2.99
C GLU A 122 2.70 13.64 -3.45
N LEU A 123 2.47 12.69 -4.36
CA LEU A 123 1.14 12.34 -4.86
C LEU A 123 0.27 11.77 -3.73
N ALA A 124 0.80 10.84 -2.95
CA ALA A 124 0.12 10.30 -1.77
C ALA A 124 -0.20 11.39 -0.74
N GLY A 125 0.76 12.28 -0.47
CA GLY A 125 0.55 13.41 0.43
C GLY A 125 -0.49 14.42 -0.06
N ARG A 126 -0.64 14.62 -1.38
CA ARG A 126 -1.73 15.45 -1.94
C ARG A 126 -3.09 14.81 -1.72
N ALA A 127 -3.21 13.51 -1.99
CA ALA A 127 -4.46 12.77 -1.73
C ALA A 127 -4.86 12.82 -0.25
N LEU A 128 -3.88 12.69 0.65
CA LEU A 128 -4.11 12.77 2.09
C LEU A 128 -4.54 14.17 2.56
N ARG A 129 -3.92 15.24 2.04
CA ARG A 129 -4.35 16.62 2.35
C ARG A 129 -5.78 16.89 1.90
N ALA A 130 -6.14 16.43 0.70
CA ALA A 130 -7.51 16.57 0.20
C ALA A 130 -8.54 15.86 1.10
N LEU A 131 -8.19 14.69 1.67
CA LEU A 131 -9.00 14.03 2.68
C LEU A 131 -9.17 14.89 3.95
N GLY A 132 -8.10 15.55 4.41
CA GLY A 132 -8.15 16.45 5.55
C GLY A 132 -9.02 17.68 5.32
N ASP A 133 -8.94 18.29 4.14
CA ASP A 133 -9.76 19.44 3.78
C ASP A 133 -11.27 19.09 3.78
N VAL A 134 -11.61 17.92 3.25
CA VAL A 134 -12.99 17.39 3.25
C VAL A 134 -13.53 17.13 4.65
N ALA A 135 -12.69 16.67 5.58
CA ALA A 135 -13.09 16.46 6.97
C ALA A 135 -13.56 17.76 7.64
N ILE A 136 -13.06 18.92 7.20
CA ILE A 136 -13.31 20.24 7.80
C ILE A 136 -14.47 20.99 7.13
N VAL A 137 -14.56 21.01 5.79
CA VAL A 137 -15.48 21.89 5.03
C VAL A 137 -16.85 21.28 4.84
N ALA A 138 -17.95 21.88 5.31
CA ALA A 138 -19.34 21.40 5.13
C ALA A 138 -19.80 21.35 3.65
N GLY A 139 -20.34 20.22 3.19
CA GLY A 139 -20.81 20.06 1.80
C GLY A 139 -20.69 18.64 1.24
N GLU A 140 -21.01 18.51 -0.06
CA GLU A 140 -20.82 17.30 -0.87
C GLU A 140 -19.33 16.97 -0.99
N ILE A 141 -19.01 15.68 -0.84
CA ILE A 141 -17.63 15.20 -0.80
C ILE A 141 -17.20 14.82 -2.22
N ASP A 142 -16.38 15.67 -2.87
CA ASP A 142 -15.69 15.31 -4.11
C ASP A 142 -14.25 14.87 -3.80
N LEU A 143 -14.00 13.57 -3.99
CA LEU A 143 -12.68 12.95 -3.82
C LEU A 143 -12.08 12.44 -5.12
N THR A 144 -12.59 12.91 -6.26
CA THR A 144 -12.12 12.49 -7.59
C THR A 144 -10.65 12.80 -7.77
N GLN A 145 -10.22 14.02 -7.43
CA GLN A 145 -8.81 14.42 -7.57
C GLN A 145 -7.91 13.64 -6.60
N ALA A 146 -8.36 13.38 -5.36
CA ALA A 146 -7.60 12.61 -4.39
C ALA A 146 -7.41 11.15 -4.85
N SER A 147 -8.44 10.55 -5.42
CA SER A 147 -8.39 9.20 -6.01
C SER A 147 -7.46 9.13 -7.22
N ASN A 148 -7.48 10.16 -8.08
CA ASN A 148 -6.57 10.27 -9.23
C ASN A 148 -5.11 10.42 -8.79
N ASP A 149 -4.83 11.26 -7.80
CA ASP A 149 -3.49 11.43 -7.26
C ASP A 149 -2.97 10.15 -6.61
N LEU A 150 -3.81 9.42 -5.87
CA LEU A 150 -3.41 8.15 -5.27
C LEU A 150 -3.15 7.05 -6.31
N THR A 151 -3.99 6.97 -7.35
CA THR A 151 -3.78 6.03 -8.48
C THR A 151 -2.45 6.31 -9.18
N ARG A 152 -2.12 7.58 -9.38
CA ARG A 152 -0.82 8.00 -9.93
C ARG A 152 0.32 7.71 -8.98
N ALA A 153 0.14 7.90 -7.66
CA ALA A 153 1.15 7.56 -6.66
C ALA A 153 1.52 6.07 -6.75
N TYR A 154 0.49 5.21 -6.81
CA TYR A 154 0.65 3.78 -6.97
C TYR A 154 1.42 3.42 -8.24
N ALA A 155 1.01 3.96 -9.40
CA ALA A 155 1.65 3.68 -10.69
C ALA A 155 3.12 4.14 -10.73
N VAL A 156 3.41 5.33 -10.17
CA VAL A 156 4.77 5.84 -10.09
C VAL A 156 5.63 4.97 -9.18
N LEU A 157 5.13 4.60 -7.98
CA LEU A 157 5.86 3.70 -7.08
C LEU A 157 6.08 2.33 -7.71
N GLN A 158 5.07 1.78 -8.39
CA GLN A 158 5.20 0.52 -9.12
C GLN A 158 6.32 0.58 -10.18
N SER A 159 6.48 1.71 -10.87
CA SER A 159 7.57 1.91 -11.85
C SER A 159 8.99 1.98 -11.24
N THR A 160 9.08 2.01 -9.90
CA THR A 160 10.33 1.95 -9.13
C THR A 160 10.54 0.59 -8.46
N SER A 161 9.76 -0.43 -8.83
CA SER A 161 9.97 -1.80 -8.36
C SER A 161 11.31 -2.33 -8.87
N GLU A 162 12.08 -2.95 -7.99
CA GLU A 162 13.39 -3.52 -8.25
C GLU A 162 13.49 -4.86 -7.51
N SER A 163 13.28 -5.96 -8.24
CA SER A 163 13.18 -7.32 -7.68
C SER A 163 14.45 -7.78 -6.99
N VAL A 164 15.62 -7.36 -7.49
CA VAL A 164 16.94 -7.66 -6.88
C VAL A 164 17.02 -7.15 -5.44
N PHE A 165 16.35 -6.03 -5.14
CA PHE A 165 16.26 -5.47 -3.78
C PHE A 165 14.97 -5.85 -3.06
N GLY A 166 14.16 -6.77 -3.61
CA GLY A 166 12.88 -7.19 -3.05
C GLY A 166 11.79 -6.11 -3.11
N MET A 167 11.95 -5.06 -3.92
CA MET A 167 10.96 -4.00 -4.07
C MET A 167 9.89 -4.45 -5.07
N THR A 168 8.72 -4.82 -4.58
CA THR A 168 7.60 -5.27 -5.44
C THR A 168 6.27 -4.67 -4.98
N MET A 169 5.49 -4.18 -5.95
CA MET A 169 4.06 -3.91 -5.73
C MET A 169 3.26 -5.19 -5.95
N VAL A 170 2.15 -5.33 -5.22
CA VAL A 170 1.21 -6.44 -5.45
C VAL A 170 0.35 -6.09 -6.66
N ASP A 171 0.48 -6.82 -7.77
CA ASP A 171 -0.40 -6.62 -8.90
C ASP A 171 -1.76 -7.32 -8.68
N PHE A 172 -2.78 -6.54 -8.33
CA PHE A 172 -4.13 -7.05 -8.11
C PHE A 172 -4.92 -7.32 -9.40
N ARG A 173 -4.39 -6.98 -10.59
CA ARG A 173 -5.09 -7.24 -11.87
C ARG A 173 -5.41 -8.71 -12.10
N HIS A 174 -4.69 -9.61 -11.42
CA HIS A 174 -4.90 -11.05 -11.48
C HIS A 174 -5.34 -11.68 -10.14
N ALA A 175 -5.58 -10.87 -9.10
CA ALA A 175 -5.93 -11.38 -7.76
C ALA A 175 -7.42 -11.75 -7.62
N CYS A 176 -8.31 -11.19 -8.45
CA CYS A 176 -9.72 -11.55 -8.51
C CYS A 176 -10.02 -12.53 -9.65
N CYS A 177 -9.41 -13.71 -9.61
CA CYS A 177 -10.01 -14.88 -10.25
C CYS A 177 -11.11 -15.40 -9.32
N THR A 178 -12.31 -14.81 -9.40
CA THR A 178 -13.51 -15.46 -8.91
C THR A 178 -13.72 -16.69 -9.80
N CYS A 179 -13.32 -17.86 -9.32
CA CYS A 179 -13.68 -19.15 -9.91
C CYS A 179 -15.18 -19.40 -9.75
N GLY A 180 -15.99 -18.65 -10.49
CA GLY A 180 -17.41 -18.84 -10.69
C GLY A 180 -17.70 -19.53 -12.01
N ALA A 181 -16.96 -20.60 -12.34
CA ALA A 181 -17.35 -21.50 -13.42
C ALA A 181 -18.45 -22.43 -12.92
N MET A 182 -19.66 -21.89 -12.78
CA MET A 182 -20.85 -22.71 -12.61
C MET A 182 -21.09 -23.41 -13.95
N LYS A 183 -20.65 -24.67 -14.05
CA LYS A 183 -20.98 -25.54 -15.19
C LYS A 183 -22.51 -25.71 -15.20
N ARG A 184 -23.13 -25.41 -16.34
CA ARG A 184 -24.53 -25.72 -16.64
C ARG A 184 -24.77 -27.22 -16.64
#